data_AF-A0A0Q5WXC3-F1
#
_entry.id   AF-A0A0Q5WXC3-F1
#
_cell.length_a   1.000
_cell.length_b   1.000
_cell.length_c   1.000
_cell.angle_alpha   90.00
_cell.angle_beta   90.00
_cell.angle_gamma   90.00
#
_symmetry.space_group_name_H-M   'P 1'
#
loop_
_entity.id
_entity.type
_entity.pdbx_description
1 polymer ?
#
loop_
_entity_poly.entity_id
_entity_poly.type
_entity_poly.pdbx_seq_one_letter_code
_entity_poly.pdbx_strand_id
1 'polypeptide(L)'
;MNPAFPEQSPEQIDGRLNAYRRLLIGLMTYVARDPEGRDMLQAMARDTEVVADHEEDPGVMPDEGFAGQNHADAEIRVLIAAALTRAEALVATRAPPP
;
A
#
# COMPACT_ATOMS: atom_id res chain seq x y z
N MET A 1 16.05 6.45 -29.58
CA MET A 1 14.59 6.40 -29.77
C MET A 1 13.98 6.46 -28.38
N ASN A 2 13.37 7.58 -28.00
CA ASN A 2 12.67 7.69 -26.73
C ASN A 2 11.37 6.89 -26.87
N PRO A 3 11.07 5.86 -26.06
CA PRO A 3 9.81 5.15 -26.20
C PRO A 3 8.67 6.16 -25.95
N ALA A 4 7.88 6.42 -26.99
CA ALA A 4 6.64 7.16 -26.84
C ALA A 4 5.70 6.29 -26.02
N PHE A 5 5.63 6.55 -24.71
CA PHE A 5 4.55 6.00 -23.91
C PHE A 5 3.24 6.52 -24.54
N PRO A 6 2.28 5.65 -24.86
CA PRO A 6 1.01 6.11 -25.42
C PRO A 6 0.40 7.11 -24.44
N GLU A 7 -0.04 8.28 -24.94
CA GLU A 7 -0.77 9.24 -24.12
C GLU A 7 -2.00 8.54 -23.54
N GLN A 8 -2.05 8.44 -22.21
CA GLN A 8 -3.17 7.83 -21.50
C GLN A 8 -4.06 8.94 -20.96
N SER A 9 -5.37 8.81 -21.12
CA SER A 9 -6.31 9.71 -20.45
C SER A 9 -6.23 9.50 -18.92
N PRO A 10 -6.56 10.52 -18.10
CA PRO A 10 -6.63 10.37 -16.65
C PRO A 10 -7.49 9.16 -16.22
N GLU A 11 -8.62 8.93 -16.89
CA GLU A 11 -9.54 7.81 -16.60
C GLU A 11 -8.89 6.45 -16.90
N GLN A 12 -8.03 6.37 -17.93
CA GLN A 12 -7.29 5.16 -18.24
C GLN A 12 -6.23 4.87 -17.17
N ILE A 13 -5.56 5.91 -16.67
CA ILE A 13 -4.58 5.79 -15.59
C ILE A 13 -5.30 5.33 -14.31
N ASP A 14 -6.41 5.97 -13.94
CA ASP A 14 -7.20 5.61 -12.77
C ASP A 14 -7.74 4.18 -12.85
N GLY A 15 -8.22 3.77 -14.03
CA GLY A 15 -8.69 2.40 -14.27
C GLY A 15 -7.57 1.38 -14.05
N ARG A 16 -6.37 1.65 -14.56
CA ARG A 16 -5.20 0.78 -14.39
C ARG A 16 -4.74 0.72 -12.94
N LEU A 17 -4.61 1.87 -12.27
CA LEU A 17 -4.20 1.93 -10.86
C LEU A 17 -5.19 1.18 -9.97
N ASN A 18 -6.49 1.34 -10.19
CA ASN A 18 -7.51 0.61 -9.43
C ASN A 18 -7.47 -0.90 -9.70
N ALA A 19 -7.18 -1.33 -10.93
CA ALA A 19 -6.99 -2.74 -11.24
C ALA A 19 -5.79 -3.33 -10.49
N TYR A 20 -4.65 -2.64 -10.48
CA TYR A 20 -3.46 -3.06 -9.75
C TYR A 20 -3.70 -3.09 -8.23
N ARG A 21 -4.34 -2.04 -7.69
CA ARG A 21 -4.74 -1.98 -6.27
C ARG A 21 -5.56 -3.21 -5.87
N ARG A 22 -6.57 -3.59 -6.67
CA ARG A 22 -7.40 -4.77 -6.40
C ARG A 22 -6.61 -6.08 -6.42
N LEU A 23 -5.73 -6.26 -7.40
CA LEU A 23 -4.90 -7.46 -7.51
C LEU A 23 -3.91 -7.58 -6.35
N LEU A 24 -3.24 -6.47 -6.00
CA LEU A 24 -2.28 -6.42 -4.90
C LEU A 24 -2.94 -6.72 -3.56
N ILE A 25 -4.11 -6.12 -3.28
CA ILE A 25 -4.86 -6.44 -2.06
C ILE A 25 -5.22 -7.93 -2.01
N GLY A 26 -5.64 -8.52 -3.14
CA GLY A 26 -5.93 -9.96 -3.21
C GLY A 26 -4.72 -10.82 -2.88
N LEU A 27 -3.55 -10.49 -3.45
CA LEU A 27 -2.29 -11.19 -3.20
C LEU A 27 -1.85 -11.05 -1.73
N MET A 28 -1.83 -9.83 -1.20
CA MET A 28 -1.43 -9.59 0.20
C MET A 28 -2.41 -10.22 1.18
N THR A 29 -3.71 -10.27 0.87
CA THR A 29 -4.70 -11.00 1.67
C THR A 29 -4.34 -12.48 1.73
N TYR A 30 -3.90 -13.07 0.61
CA TYR A 30 -3.47 -14.47 0.58
C TYR A 30 -2.21 -14.68 1.44
N VAL A 31 -1.21 -13.80 1.31
CA VAL A 31 0.02 -13.83 2.11
C VAL A 31 -0.28 -13.71 3.61
N ALA A 32 -1.17 -12.79 3.99
CA ALA A 32 -1.59 -12.56 5.37
C ALA A 32 -2.35 -13.75 6.02
N ARG A 33 -2.63 -14.83 5.28
CA ARG A 33 -3.22 -16.05 5.87
C ARG A 33 -2.19 -16.84 6.67
N ASP A 34 -0.91 -16.68 6.36
CA ASP A 34 0.20 -17.27 7.11
C ASP A 34 0.71 -16.29 8.18
N PRO A 35 1.10 -16.75 9.38
CA PRO A 35 1.63 -15.87 10.43
C PRO A 35 2.88 -15.10 9.99
N GLU A 36 3.85 -15.72 9.32
CA GLU A 36 5.08 -15.04 8.88
C GLU A 36 4.77 -13.99 7.81
N GLY A 37 3.86 -14.33 6.90
CA GLY A 37 3.36 -13.38 5.90
C GLY A 37 2.63 -12.19 6.52
N ARG A 38 1.88 -12.41 7.60
CA ARG A 38 1.19 -11.34 8.35
C ARG A 38 2.21 -10.44 9.06
N ASP A 39 3.20 -11.01 9.72
CA ASP A 39 4.25 -10.26 10.44
C ASP A 39 5.10 -9.43 9.47
N MET A 40 5.44 -9.99 8.30
CA MET A 40 6.13 -9.26 7.24
C MET A 40 5.34 -8.02 6.79
N LEU A 41 4.04 -8.16 6.53
CA LEU A 41 3.20 -7.04 6.12
C LEU A 41 3.07 -5.99 7.22
N GLN A 42 3.00 -6.39 8.49
CA GLN A 42 3.00 -5.45 9.62
C GLN A 42 4.33 -4.69 9.76
N ALA A 43 5.47 -5.38 9.56
CA ALA A 43 6.78 -4.73 9.57
C ALA A 43 6.88 -3.68 8.46
N MET A 44 6.46 -4.02 7.24
CA MET A 44 6.43 -3.07 6.12
C MET A 44 5.57 -1.84 6.44
N ALA A 45 4.40 -2.01 7.06
CA ALA A 45 3.54 -0.88 7.44
C ALA A 45 4.22 0.07 8.45
N ARG A 46 5.01 -0.47 9.38
CA ARG A 46 5.78 0.31 10.38
C ARG A 46 6.99 1.00 9.78
N ASP A 47 7.73 0.33 8.89
CA ASP A 47 8.88 0.95 8.21
C ASP A 47 8.45 2.18 7.41
N THR A 48 7.22 2.16 6.91
CA THR A 48 6.59 3.28 6.21
C THR A 48 6.18 4.43 7.14
N GLU A 49 6.09 4.21 8.46
CA GLU A 49 5.77 5.22 9.48
C GLU A 49 7.00 6.04 9.88
N VAL A 50 8.16 5.38 9.99
CA VAL A 50 9.43 5.99 10.45
C VAL A 50 9.95 7.08 9.51
N VAL A 51 9.67 7.00 8.21
CA VAL A 51 10.08 8.03 7.23
C VAL A 51 9.34 9.36 7.44
N ALA A 52 8.13 9.33 8.01
CA ALA A 52 7.31 10.54 8.20
C ALA A 52 7.67 11.33 9.47
N ASP A 53 8.28 10.69 10.48
CA ASP A 53 8.50 11.27 11.82
C ASP A 53 9.91 11.83 12.06
N HIS A 54 10.81 11.78 11.06
CA HIS A 54 12.11 12.44 11.15
C HIS A 54 11.96 13.95 10.90
N GLU A 55 11.71 14.67 12.00
CA GLU A 55 11.99 16.09 12.26
C GLU A 55 12.40 16.92 11.02
N GLU A 56 11.43 17.62 10.43
CA GLU A 56 11.68 18.71 9.50
C GLU A 56 12.52 19.80 10.21
N ASP A 57 13.82 19.81 9.95
CA ASP A 57 14.74 20.87 10.35
C ASP A 57 14.25 22.22 9.78
N PRO A 58 14.08 23.32 10.56
CA PRO A 58 13.35 24.54 10.17
C PRO A 58 13.99 25.41 9.06
N GLY A 59 14.81 24.84 8.19
CA GLY A 59 15.56 25.55 7.15
C GLY A 59 15.60 24.86 5.78
N VAL A 60 14.99 23.69 5.60
CA VAL A 60 14.99 22.98 4.31
C VAL A 60 13.62 23.15 3.65
N MET A 61 13.58 23.89 2.54
CA MET A 61 12.40 23.94 1.67
C MET A 61 12.14 22.52 1.15
N PRO A 62 10.93 21.96 1.34
CA PRO A 62 10.65 20.59 0.90
C PRO A 62 10.72 20.52 -0.62
N ASP A 63 11.67 19.74 -1.12
CA ASP A 63 11.83 19.45 -2.54
C ASP A 63 10.74 18.47 -2.99
N GLU A 64 10.26 18.57 -4.24
CA GLU A 64 9.13 17.81 -4.77
C GLU A 64 9.28 16.27 -4.60
N GLY A 65 10.50 15.79 -4.41
CA GLY A 65 10.82 14.40 -4.09
C GLY A 65 10.24 13.90 -2.76
N PHE A 66 10.12 14.74 -1.73
CA PHE A 66 9.57 14.34 -0.42
C PHE A 66 8.04 14.19 -0.45
N ALA A 67 7.34 15.05 -1.21
CA ALA A 67 5.89 14.95 -1.38
C ALA A 67 5.48 13.64 -2.07
N GLY A 68 6.25 13.20 -3.08
CA GLY A 68 6.01 11.94 -3.79
C GLY A 68 6.20 10.69 -2.93
N GLN A 69 7.22 10.66 -2.06
CA GLN A 69 7.46 9.56 -1.13
C GLN A 69 6.33 9.43 -0.10
N ASN A 70 5.87 10.56 0.45
CA ASN A 70 4.76 10.58 1.42
C ASN A 70 3.45 10.01 0.84
N HIS A 71 3.17 10.27 -0.45
CA HIS A 71 2.00 9.72 -1.13
C HIS A 71 2.12 8.22 -1.40
N ALA A 72 3.30 7.74 -1.80
CA ALA A 72 3.55 6.31 -2.00
C ALA A 72 3.43 5.54 -0.68
N ASP A 73 3.98 6.11 0.39
CA ASP A 73 3.97 5.54 1.74
C ASP A 73 2.56 5.45 2.32
N ALA A 74 1.77 6.50 2.17
CA ALA A 74 0.37 6.48 2.56
C ALA A 74 -0.42 5.41 1.81
N GLU A 75 -0.17 5.26 0.50
CA GLU A 75 -0.80 4.24 -0.32
C GLU A 75 -0.42 2.82 0.16
N ILE A 76 0.87 2.56 0.43
CA ILE A 76 1.35 1.27 0.95
C ILE A 76 0.61 0.90 2.24
N ARG A 77 0.49 1.83 3.19
CA ARG A 77 -0.24 1.60 4.44
C ARG A 77 -1.71 1.25 4.21
N VAL A 78 -2.38 1.99 3.32
CA VAL A 78 -3.79 1.73 2.96
C VAL A 78 -3.96 0.32 2.38
N LEU A 79 -3.07 -0.08 1.47
CA LEU A 79 -3.14 -1.41 0.85
C LEU A 79 -2.89 -2.55 1.84
N ILE A 80 -1.91 -2.39 2.73
CA ILE A 80 -1.60 -3.38 3.77
C ILE A 80 -2.77 -3.51 4.75
N ALA A 81 -3.31 -2.39 5.24
CA ALA A 81 -4.44 -2.40 6.16
C ALA A 81 -5.67 -3.10 5.56
N ALA A 82 -5.97 -2.83 4.28
CA ALA A 82 -7.05 -3.48 3.56
C ALA A 82 -6.84 -5.00 3.44
N ALA A 83 -5.62 -5.43 3.15
CA ALA A 83 -5.28 -6.85 3.05
C ALA A 83 -5.41 -7.58 4.39
N LEU A 84 -4.90 -7.01 5.48
CA LEU A 84 -4.98 -7.57 6.83
C LEU A 84 -6.43 -7.71 7.29
N THR A 85 -7.22 -6.64 7.16
CA THR A 85 -8.66 -6.62 7.49
C THR A 85 -9.41 -7.71 6.74
N ARG A 86 -9.13 -7.86 5.43
CA ARG A 86 -9.76 -8.88 4.61
C ARG A 86 -9.36 -10.29 5.03
N ALA A 87 -8.09 -10.51 5.40
CA ALA A 87 -7.62 -11.80 5.86
C ALA A 87 -8.28 -12.21 7.18
N GLU A 88 -8.44 -11.28 8.12
CA GLU A 88 -9.15 -11.49 9.38
C GLU A 88 -10.62 -11.85 9.17
N ALA A 89 -11.32 -11.11 8.30
CA ALA A 89 -12.71 -11.42 7.94
C ALA A 89 -12.87 -12.84 7.38
N LEU A 90 -11.93 -13.29 6.53
CA LEU A 90 -11.94 -14.65 6.00
C LEU A 90 -11.73 -15.72 7.08
N VAL A 91 -10.94 -15.44 8.12
CA VAL A 91 -10.78 -16.33 9.27
C VAL A 91 -12.08 -16.38 10.08
N ALA A 92 -12.69 -15.24 10.36
CA ALA A 92 -13.95 -15.16 11.11
C ALA A 92 -15.08 -15.94 10.42
N THR A 93 -15.18 -15.89 9.08
CA THR A 93 -16.18 -16.66 8.32
C THR A 93 -15.97 -18.19 8.36
N ARG A 94 -14.79 -18.66 8.78
CA ARG A 94 -14.46 -20.10 8.86
C ARG A 94 -14.65 -20.69 10.25
N ALA A 95 -14.83 -19.87 11.29
CA ALA A 95 -15.12 -20.36 12.63
C ALA A 95 -16.57 -20.88 12.71
N PRO A 96 -16.84 -22.02 13.36
CA PRO A 96 -18.21 -22.48 13.56
C PRO A 96 -18.98 -21.49 14.45
N PRO A 97 -20.31 -21.34 14.25
CA PRO A 97 -21.13 -20.47 15.10
C PRO A 97 -21.09 -20.94 16.57
N PRO A 98 -21.30 -20.02 17.53
CA PRO A 98 -21.29 -20.33 18.97
C PRO A 98 -22.39 -21.33 19.37
#